data_AF-A0A7C5GW31-F1
#
_entry.id   AF-A0A7C5GW31-F1
#
_cell.length_a   1.000
_cell.length_b   1.000
_cell.length_c   1.000
_cell.angle_alpha   90.00
_cell.angle_beta   90.00
_cell.angle_gamma   90.00
#
_symmetry.space_group_name_H-M   'P 1'
#
loop_
_entity.id
_entity.type
_entity.pdbx_description
1 polymer ?
#
loop_
_entity_poly.entity_id
_entity_poly.type
_entity_poly.pdbx_seq_one_letter_code
_entity_poly.pdbx_strand_id
1 'polypeptide(L)'
;MARTREAARRVFAVEYNSSQHEDRGLEENAPNYVITPLGESVNRMYLIGVLMSKTNNGTDDSPMYRAEIRDPTGTFYLYAGQYQPQALTALAQLEPPALLGVVGKIRTFVRDDGSFYASVKPEVIFPVDIPQRDRWIISTARFTMDRIRALKDAYGMDDPNEKDLVEMGHSGRTAASAVRSIGIYGQVDLEPIKKGIRDALDLVLEGGGESLGELPKMESGPSPKEAEKEKPGAEVKDTVFAIIKATMGNKGALYRDIIEECAKKGIDKIQLEETIQELLDEGLVYEPTIGIIKPV
;
A
#
# COMPACT_ATOMS: atom_id res chain seq x y z
N MET A 1 -12.04 7.72 21.64
CA MET A 1 -10.63 8.14 21.87
C MET A 1 -10.02 8.43 20.50
N ALA A 2 -9.36 9.56 20.31
CA ALA A 2 -8.66 9.84 19.06
C ALA A 2 -7.57 8.77 18.87
N ARG A 3 -7.58 8.04 17.75
CA ARG A 3 -6.55 7.05 17.43
C ARG A 3 -5.21 7.78 17.34
N THR A 4 -4.26 7.44 18.22
CA THR A 4 -2.89 7.96 18.16
C THR A 4 -2.30 7.62 16.81
N ARG A 5 -1.79 8.62 16.09
CA ARG A 5 -1.22 8.44 14.75
C ARG A 5 0.01 7.54 14.86
N GLU A 6 0.00 6.41 14.15
CA GLU A 6 1.12 5.47 14.19
C GLU A 6 2.37 6.07 13.54
N ALA A 7 3.53 5.75 14.10
CA ALA A 7 4.82 6.19 13.60
C ALA A 7 5.14 5.53 12.25
N ALA A 8 5.61 6.33 11.30
CA ALA A 8 5.99 5.86 9.98
C ALA A 8 7.18 4.88 10.06
N ARG A 9 7.00 3.70 9.49
CA ARG A 9 7.98 2.61 9.43
C ARG A 9 9.03 2.87 8.37
N ARG A 10 10.26 2.41 8.61
CA ARG A 10 11.33 2.39 7.61
C ARG A 10 11.57 0.95 7.19
N VAL A 11 11.37 0.69 5.92
CA VAL A 11 11.52 -0.62 5.28
C VAL A 11 12.10 -0.36 3.89
N PHE A 12 13.04 -1.21 3.47
CA PHE A 12 13.61 -1.15 2.12
C PHE A 12 12.62 -1.68 1.08
N ALA A 13 12.72 -1.20 -0.17
CA ALA A 13 11.83 -1.64 -1.24
C ALA A 13 11.89 -3.15 -1.46
N VAL A 14 13.07 -3.78 -1.35
CA VAL A 14 13.21 -5.24 -1.47
C VAL A 14 12.37 -5.99 -0.43
N GLU A 15 12.34 -5.53 0.82
CA GLU A 15 11.55 -6.17 1.89
C GLU A 15 10.05 -5.87 1.69
N TYR A 16 9.70 -4.64 1.35
CA TYR A 16 8.30 -4.22 1.18
C TYR A 16 7.62 -4.93 0.00
N ASN A 17 8.29 -4.99 -1.15
CA ASN A 17 7.74 -5.58 -2.37
C ASN A 17 7.63 -7.10 -2.31
N SER A 18 8.38 -7.76 -1.41
CA SER A 18 8.27 -9.20 -1.18
C SER A 18 7.13 -9.58 -0.23
N SER A 19 6.35 -8.62 0.27
CA SER A 19 5.19 -8.89 1.12
C SER A 19 4.09 -9.58 0.32
N GLN A 20 3.39 -10.52 0.95
CA GLN A 20 2.26 -11.26 0.36
C GLN A 20 1.03 -11.29 1.27
N HIS A 21 1.09 -10.61 2.41
CA HIS A 21 0.05 -10.64 3.42
C HIS A 21 -0.42 -9.24 3.79
N GLU A 22 -1.73 -9.10 3.87
CA GLU A 22 -2.43 -7.93 4.37
C GLU A 22 -3.19 -8.29 5.65
N ASP A 23 -3.04 -7.47 6.68
CA ASP A 23 -3.78 -7.58 7.93
C ASP A 23 -4.79 -6.42 8.01
N ARG A 24 -6.05 -6.73 7.72
CA ARG A 24 -7.20 -5.84 7.89
C ARG A 24 -7.99 -6.30 9.10
N GLY A 25 -8.19 -5.41 10.06
CA GLY A 25 -9.15 -5.68 11.14
C GLY A 25 -10.58 -5.82 10.61
N LEU A 26 -11.43 -6.49 11.40
CA LEU A 26 -12.82 -6.80 11.04
C LEU A 26 -13.77 -5.58 11.06
N GLU A 27 -13.36 -4.51 11.72
CA GLU A 27 -14.13 -3.27 11.78
C GLU A 27 -14.00 -2.48 10.47
N GLU A 28 -15.08 -1.83 10.06
CA GLU A 28 -15.17 -1.03 8.82
C GLU A 28 -14.08 0.06 8.71
N ASN A 29 -13.60 0.56 9.84
CA ASN A 29 -12.52 1.56 9.92
C ASN A 29 -11.22 1.01 10.49
N ALA A 30 -11.01 -0.31 10.47
CA ALA A 30 -9.77 -0.90 10.96
C ALA A 30 -8.55 -0.38 10.16
N PRO A 31 -7.41 -0.13 10.82
CA PRO A 31 -6.20 0.23 10.11
C PRO A 31 -5.76 -0.98 9.30
N ASN A 32 -5.34 -0.70 8.07
CA ASN A 32 -4.80 -1.71 7.17
C ASN A 32 -3.29 -1.82 7.33
N TYR A 33 -2.76 -3.04 7.40
CA TYR A 33 -1.33 -3.28 7.46
C TYR A 33 -0.87 -4.20 6.34
N VAL A 34 0.31 -3.91 5.80
CA VAL A 34 1.11 -4.91 5.11
C VAL A 34 2.02 -5.57 6.14
N ILE A 35 2.10 -6.90 6.12
CA ILE A 35 3.08 -7.63 6.92
C ILE A 35 4.24 -8.00 6.02
N THR A 36 5.45 -7.52 6.32
CA THR A 36 6.64 -7.83 5.49
C THR A 36 7.15 -9.26 5.73
N PRO A 37 8.01 -9.81 4.86
CA PRO A 37 8.67 -11.11 5.08
C PRO A 37 9.62 -11.16 6.27
N LEU A 38 9.90 -10.03 6.93
CA LEU A 38 10.57 -10.02 8.24
C LEU A 38 9.59 -9.79 9.39
N GLY A 39 8.29 -9.84 9.09
CA GLY A 39 7.17 -9.68 10.02
C GLY A 39 6.93 -8.26 10.52
N GLU A 40 7.44 -7.24 9.85
CA GLU A 40 7.13 -5.85 10.22
C GLU A 40 5.67 -5.52 9.87
N SER A 41 4.94 -4.96 10.84
CA SER A 41 3.59 -4.42 10.63
C SER A 41 3.68 -3.00 10.08
N VAL A 42 3.28 -2.79 8.84
CA VAL A 42 3.39 -1.48 8.18
C VAL A 42 2.00 -0.96 7.84
N ASN A 43 1.50 0.06 8.55
CA ASN A 43 0.34 0.86 8.15
C ASN A 43 0.74 2.13 7.40
N ARG A 44 1.87 2.71 7.82
CA ARG A 44 2.41 3.97 7.35
C ARG A 44 3.92 3.86 7.27
N MET A 45 4.52 4.41 6.22
CA MET A 45 5.96 4.33 6.00
C MET A 45 6.59 5.68 5.70
N TYR A 46 7.88 5.77 6.01
CA TYR A 46 8.76 6.85 5.61
C TYR A 46 9.88 6.26 4.78
N LEU A 47 9.97 6.69 3.52
CA LEU A 47 10.97 6.24 2.56
C LEU A 47 11.73 7.44 1.99
N ILE A 48 12.97 7.21 1.57
CA ILE A 48 13.75 8.14 0.76
C ILE A 48 14.21 7.38 -0.49
N GLY A 49 14.08 8.03 -1.64
CA GLY A 49 14.59 7.49 -2.90
C GLY A 49 14.57 8.53 -4.02
N VAL A 50 15.00 8.11 -5.20
CA VAL A 50 15.00 8.93 -6.41
C VAL A 50 13.71 8.68 -7.17
N LEU A 51 12.93 9.73 -7.42
CA LEU A 51 11.83 9.71 -8.37
C LEU A 51 12.38 9.43 -9.76
N MET A 52 12.07 8.26 -10.32
CA MET A 52 12.56 7.81 -11.62
C MET A 52 11.59 8.15 -12.75
N SER A 53 10.29 8.02 -12.49
CA SER A 53 9.24 8.26 -13.46
C SER A 53 7.96 8.73 -12.76
N LYS A 54 7.16 9.53 -13.46
CA LYS A 54 5.78 9.88 -13.09
C LYS A 54 4.89 9.81 -14.33
N THR A 55 3.68 9.28 -14.19
CA THR A 55 2.66 9.25 -15.26
C THR A 55 1.34 9.73 -14.68
N ASN A 56 0.65 10.62 -15.39
CA ASN A 56 -0.75 10.93 -15.10
C ASN A 56 -1.63 9.90 -15.81
N ASN A 57 -2.27 9.03 -15.04
CA ASN A 57 -3.22 8.04 -15.53
C ASN A 57 -4.67 8.56 -15.45
N GLY A 58 -4.90 9.76 -14.89
CA GLY A 58 -6.20 10.40 -14.83
C GLY A 58 -6.46 11.31 -16.03
N THR A 59 -7.57 12.05 -15.96
CA THR A 59 -7.87 13.13 -16.92
C THR A 59 -7.24 14.45 -16.46
N ASP A 60 -7.30 15.49 -17.29
CA ASP A 60 -6.84 16.83 -16.91
C ASP A 60 -7.66 17.41 -15.75
N ASP A 61 -8.97 17.13 -15.71
CA ASP A 61 -9.88 17.58 -14.64
C ASP A 61 -9.76 16.75 -13.35
N SER A 62 -9.35 15.49 -13.48
CA SER A 62 -9.20 14.53 -12.37
C SER A 62 -7.87 13.78 -12.46
N PRO A 63 -6.73 14.46 -12.22
CA PRO A 63 -5.42 13.85 -12.39
C PRO A 63 -5.15 12.77 -11.34
N MET A 64 -4.48 11.71 -11.78
CA MET A 64 -4.07 10.58 -10.96
C MET A 64 -2.64 10.20 -11.30
N TYR A 65 -1.70 10.59 -10.44
CA TYR A 65 -0.29 10.29 -10.66
C TYR A 65 0.08 8.90 -10.13
N ARG A 66 0.73 8.12 -11.00
CA ARG A 66 1.58 6.98 -10.63
C ARG A 66 3.03 7.44 -10.66
N ALA A 67 3.77 7.19 -9.59
CA ALA A 67 5.19 7.55 -9.50
C ALA A 67 6.05 6.38 -9.02
N GLU A 68 7.26 6.27 -9.56
CA GLU A 68 8.23 5.24 -9.20
C GLU A 68 9.40 5.88 -8.45
N ILE A 69 9.53 5.56 -7.16
CA ILE A 69 10.61 6.07 -6.31
C ILE A 69 11.56 4.93 -5.99
N ARG A 70 12.81 5.06 -6.41
CA ARG A 70 13.82 4.02 -6.29
C ARG A 70 14.73 4.25 -5.09
N ASP A 71 14.83 3.25 -4.23
CA ASP A 71 15.91 3.13 -3.25
C ASP A 71 17.00 2.17 -3.80
N PRO A 72 18.14 1.99 -3.10
CA PRO A 72 19.20 1.10 -3.59
C PRO A 72 18.78 -0.37 -3.73
N THR A 73 17.65 -0.75 -3.12
CA THR A 73 17.17 -2.13 -3.03
C THR A 73 16.02 -2.43 -3.98
N GLY A 74 15.38 -1.42 -4.56
CA GLY A 74 14.25 -1.59 -5.48
C GLY A 74 13.40 -0.33 -5.64
N THR A 75 12.17 -0.51 -6.12
CA THR A 75 11.24 0.57 -6.45
C THR A 75 10.01 0.53 -5.55
N PHE A 76 9.65 1.69 -4.99
CA PHE A 76 8.35 1.94 -4.41
C PHE A 76 7.40 2.53 -5.45
N TYR A 77 6.17 2.04 -5.50
CA TYR A 77 5.11 2.57 -6.36
C TYR A 77 4.19 3.46 -5.56
N LEU A 78 4.02 4.70 -6.00
CA LEU A 78 3.14 5.69 -5.38
C LEU A 78 1.93 5.97 -6.25
N TYR A 79 0.77 6.16 -5.62
CA TYR A 79 -0.46 6.61 -6.27
C TYR A 79 -1.06 7.78 -5.54
N ALA A 80 -1.20 8.93 -6.21
CA ALA A 80 -1.86 10.12 -5.69
C ALA A 80 -2.97 10.55 -6.64
N GLY A 81 -4.20 10.67 -6.12
CA GLY A 81 -5.35 11.24 -6.83
C GLY A 81 -5.92 12.45 -6.11
N GLN A 82 -7.13 12.87 -6.49
CA GLN A 82 -7.84 14.03 -5.93
C GLN A 82 -7.95 14.06 -4.40
N TYR A 83 -8.02 12.89 -3.76
CA TYR A 83 -8.10 12.77 -2.30
C TYR A 83 -6.74 12.95 -1.59
N GLN A 84 -5.64 13.20 -2.32
CA GLN A 84 -4.29 13.46 -1.81
C GLN A 84 -3.77 14.79 -2.38
N PRO A 85 -4.45 15.92 -2.15
CA PRO A 85 -4.18 17.16 -2.87
C PRO A 85 -2.73 17.62 -2.72
N GLN A 86 -2.16 17.51 -1.52
CA GLN A 86 -0.75 17.90 -1.28
C GLN A 86 0.25 17.07 -2.10
N ALA A 87 0.07 15.74 -2.13
CA ALA A 87 0.97 14.87 -2.88
C ALA A 87 0.75 14.97 -4.40
N LEU A 88 -0.50 15.16 -4.82
CA LEU A 88 -0.87 15.38 -6.22
C LEU A 88 -0.21 16.64 -6.78
N THR A 89 -0.31 17.77 -6.07
CA THR A 89 0.37 19.03 -6.44
C THR A 89 1.88 18.88 -6.46
N ALA A 90 2.47 18.20 -5.48
CA ALA A 90 3.91 17.95 -5.46
C ALA A 90 4.36 17.14 -6.68
N LEU A 91 3.69 16.01 -6.99
CA LEU A 91 4.04 15.18 -8.15
C LEU A 91 3.85 15.91 -9.48
N ALA A 92 2.84 16.78 -9.59
CA ALA A 92 2.64 17.59 -10.78
C ALA A 92 3.85 18.48 -11.09
N GLN A 93 4.48 19.06 -10.05
CA GLN A 93 5.59 20.02 -10.17
C GLN A 93 6.98 19.38 -10.22
N LEU A 94 7.14 18.15 -9.75
CA LEU A 94 8.44 17.45 -9.66
C LEU A 94 8.86 16.86 -10.99
N GLU A 95 10.05 17.18 -11.48
CA GLU A 95 10.61 16.56 -12.68
C GLU A 95 11.60 15.44 -12.31
N PRO A 96 11.42 14.20 -12.82
CA PRO A 96 12.41 13.14 -12.67
C PRO A 96 13.71 13.46 -13.45
N PRO A 97 14.90 13.10 -12.91
CA PRO A 97 15.15 12.48 -11.62
C PRO A 97 15.17 13.49 -10.46
N ALA A 98 14.56 13.13 -9.32
CA ALA A 98 14.57 13.96 -8.10
C ALA A 98 14.74 13.13 -6.83
N LEU A 99 15.65 13.52 -5.93
CA LEU A 99 15.83 12.87 -4.63
C LEU A 99 14.79 13.38 -3.62
N LEU A 100 13.93 12.47 -3.13
CA LEU A 100 12.75 12.83 -2.35
C LEU A 100 12.57 11.95 -1.11
N GLY A 101 12.01 12.56 -0.07
CA GLY A 101 11.42 11.88 1.07
C GLY A 101 9.90 11.79 0.93
N VAL A 102 9.33 10.65 1.30
CA VAL A 102 7.88 10.42 1.26
C VAL A 102 7.41 9.82 2.56
N VAL A 103 6.34 10.38 3.12
CA VAL A 103 5.54 9.72 4.16
C VAL A 103 4.19 9.37 3.57
N GLY A 104 3.79 8.11 3.68
CA GLY A 104 2.55 7.63 3.07
C GLY A 104 1.94 6.44 3.82
N LYS A 105 0.65 6.22 3.59
CA LYS A 105 -0.04 5.02 4.04
C LYS A 105 0.18 3.89 3.05
N ILE A 106 0.22 2.66 3.52
CA ILE A 106 0.28 1.53 2.61
C ILE A 106 -1.07 1.33 1.93
N ARG A 107 -1.02 0.75 0.73
CA ARG A 107 -2.19 0.25 0.02
C ARG A 107 -1.80 -1.03 -0.69
N THR A 108 -2.62 -2.04 -0.53
CA THR A 108 -2.46 -3.32 -1.22
C THR A 108 -3.50 -3.44 -2.32
N PHE A 109 -3.22 -4.32 -3.27
CA PHE A 109 -4.23 -4.87 -4.15
C PHE A 109 -3.79 -6.27 -4.55
N VAL A 110 -4.76 -7.16 -4.67
CA VAL A 110 -4.57 -8.51 -5.20
C VAL A 110 -5.18 -8.52 -6.59
N ARG A 111 -4.44 -9.07 -7.56
CA ARG A 111 -4.92 -9.23 -8.93
C ARG A 111 -5.80 -10.47 -9.06
N ASP A 112 -6.50 -10.56 -10.19
CA ASP A 112 -7.31 -11.72 -10.55
C ASP A 112 -6.48 -13.02 -10.65
N ASP A 113 -5.19 -12.91 -10.96
CA ASP A 113 -4.23 -14.02 -10.97
C ASP A 113 -3.71 -14.41 -9.57
N GLY A 114 -4.20 -13.75 -8.51
CA GLY A 114 -3.78 -13.97 -7.13
C GLY A 114 -2.50 -13.23 -6.73
N SER A 115 -1.87 -12.48 -7.63
CA SER A 115 -0.63 -11.74 -7.32
C SER A 115 -0.90 -10.59 -6.35
N PHE A 116 -0.15 -10.57 -5.25
CA PHE A 116 -0.20 -9.51 -4.25
C PHE A 116 0.74 -8.36 -4.59
N TYR A 117 0.23 -7.13 -4.52
CA TYR A 117 1.03 -5.93 -4.72
C TYR A 117 0.84 -4.94 -3.59
N ALA A 118 1.95 -4.35 -3.15
CA ALA A 118 1.98 -3.28 -2.18
C ALA A 118 2.42 -1.96 -2.84
N SER A 119 1.74 -0.88 -2.48
CA SER A 119 1.96 0.47 -2.99
C SER A 119 1.84 1.48 -1.86
N VAL A 120 2.23 2.72 -2.13
CA VAL A 120 2.21 3.81 -1.15
C VAL A 120 1.24 4.88 -1.60
N LYS A 121 0.30 5.22 -0.72
CA LYS A 121 -0.56 6.39 -0.85
C LYS A 121 0.13 7.55 -0.13
N PRO A 122 0.81 8.46 -0.85
CA PRO A 122 1.59 9.52 -0.24
C PRO A 122 0.68 10.49 0.52
N GLU A 123 1.08 10.84 1.73
CA GLU A 123 0.49 11.94 2.50
C GLU A 123 1.29 13.22 2.27
N VAL A 124 2.62 13.12 2.25
CA VAL A 124 3.52 14.25 1.96
C VAL A 124 4.74 13.77 1.18
N ILE A 125 5.20 14.61 0.27
CA ILE A 125 6.40 14.43 -0.56
C ILE A 125 7.23 15.70 -0.39
N PHE A 126 8.54 15.55 -0.18
CA PHE A 126 9.44 16.69 0.04
C PHE A 126 10.85 16.40 -0.49
N PRO A 127 11.59 17.43 -0.94
CA PRO A 127 12.98 17.26 -1.34
C PRO A 127 13.84 16.88 -0.13
N VAL A 128 14.86 16.05 -0.38
CA VAL A 128 15.85 15.68 0.63
C VAL A 128 17.26 15.74 0.05
N ASP A 129 18.24 15.93 0.91
CA ASP A 129 19.67 15.93 0.56
C ASP A 129 20.31 14.55 0.75
N ILE A 130 21.55 14.41 0.26
CA ILE A 130 22.35 13.19 0.39
C ILE A 130 22.55 12.79 1.87
N PRO A 131 22.94 13.68 2.80
CA PRO A 131 23.01 13.35 4.22
C PRO A 131 21.72 12.79 4.82
N GLN A 132 20.55 13.30 4.42
CA GLN A 132 19.25 12.80 4.84
C GLN A 132 18.97 11.40 4.28
N ARG A 133 19.28 11.17 3.00
CA ARG A 133 19.23 9.84 2.38
C ARG A 133 20.11 8.84 3.12
N ASP A 134 21.36 9.19 3.38
CA ASP A 134 22.33 8.27 3.98
C ASP A 134 21.94 7.93 5.42
N ARG A 135 21.45 8.91 6.19
CA ARG A 135 20.89 8.66 7.53
C ARG A 135 19.67 7.74 7.48
N TRP A 136 18.80 7.90 6.47
CA TRP A 136 17.68 6.98 6.27
C TRP A 136 18.17 5.58 5.95
N ILE A 137 19.12 5.42 5.01
CA ILE A 137 19.70 4.11 4.66
C ILE A 137 20.30 3.42 5.88
N ILE A 138 21.17 4.10 6.63
CA ILE A 138 21.83 3.53 7.82
C ILE A 138 20.78 3.10 8.86
N SER A 139 19.77 3.95 9.10
CA SER A 139 18.70 3.64 10.04
C SER A 139 17.86 2.44 9.59
N THR A 140 17.46 2.41 8.33
CA THR A 140 16.68 1.31 7.74
C THR A 140 17.48 0.01 7.77
N ALA A 141 18.76 0.03 7.39
CA ALA A 141 19.66 -1.11 7.47
C ALA A 141 19.77 -1.65 8.90
N ARG A 142 19.93 -0.78 9.90
CA ARG A 142 19.94 -1.19 11.30
C ARG A 142 18.64 -1.90 11.71
N PHE A 143 17.48 -1.31 11.41
CA PHE A 143 16.18 -1.90 11.76
C PHE A 143 15.94 -3.24 11.04
N THR A 144 16.28 -3.32 9.74
CA THR A 144 16.18 -4.57 8.97
C THR A 144 17.12 -5.64 9.53
N MET A 145 18.35 -5.28 9.89
CA MET A 145 19.30 -6.22 10.51
C MET A 145 18.84 -6.72 11.88
N ASP A 146 18.22 -5.86 12.70
CA ASP A 146 17.65 -6.26 13.98
C ASP A 146 16.52 -7.30 13.76
N ARG A 147 15.62 -7.08 12.79
CA ARG A 147 14.59 -8.06 12.42
C ARG A 147 15.17 -9.37 11.89
N ILE A 148 16.21 -9.31 11.04
CA ILE A 148 16.90 -10.51 10.53
C ILE A 148 17.51 -11.33 11.68
N ARG A 149 18.12 -10.67 12.68
CA ARG A 149 18.71 -11.36 13.83
C ARG A 149 17.64 -12.06 14.67
N ALA A 150 16.57 -11.36 15.02
CA ALA A 150 15.46 -11.97 15.75
C ALA A 150 14.83 -13.14 15.00
N LEU A 151 14.65 -13.01 13.68
CA LEU A 151 14.09 -14.08 12.85
C LEU A 151 15.01 -15.31 12.79
N LYS A 152 16.33 -15.10 12.71
CA LYS A 152 17.31 -16.20 12.76
C LYS A 152 17.33 -16.92 14.10
N ASP A 153 17.28 -16.17 15.20
CA ASP A 153 17.23 -16.76 16.54
C ASP A 153 15.92 -17.55 16.71
N ALA A 154 14.81 -17.00 16.22
CA ALA A 154 13.51 -17.67 16.21
C ALA A 154 13.52 -18.98 15.39
N TYR A 155 14.23 -19.04 14.25
CA TYR A 155 14.40 -20.31 13.50
C TYR A 155 15.16 -21.39 14.26
N GLY A 156 15.95 -21.01 15.27
CA GLY A 156 16.68 -21.95 16.14
C GLY A 156 15.87 -22.47 17.32
N MET A 157 14.63 -22.01 17.51
CA MET A 157 13.76 -22.40 18.61
C MET A 157 12.76 -23.49 18.19
N ASP A 158 12.45 -24.41 19.10
CA ASP A 158 11.41 -25.43 18.87
C ASP A 158 9.99 -24.80 18.87
N ASP A 159 9.74 -23.82 19.75
CA ASP A 159 8.48 -23.07 19.86
C ASP A 159 8.77 -21.54 19.92
N PRO A 160 8.92 -20.88 18.77
CA PRO A 160 9.28 -19.47 18.71
C PRO A 160 8.20 -18.58 19.34
N ASN A 161 8.57 -17.83 20.38
CA ASN A 161 7.65 -16.93 21.08
C ASN A 161 8.32 -15.60 21.46
N GLU A 162 7.50 -14.56 21.65
CA GLU A 162 7.98 -13.19 21.85
C GLU A 162 8.77 -13.04 23.15
N LYS A 163 8.36 -13.75 24.21
CA LYS A 163 8.95 -13.62 25.54
C LYS A 163 10.41 -14.08 25.52
N ASP A 164 10.68 -15.26 24.98
CA ASP A 164 12.02 -15.82 24.96
C ASP A 164 12.96 -15.02 24.05
N LEU A 165 12.47 -14.52 22.91
CA LEU A 165 13.24 -13.62 22.04
C LEU A 165 13.59 -12.29 22.74
N VAL A 166 12.71 -11.77 23.59
CA VAL A 166 13.01 -10.60 24.44
C VAL A 166 14.06 -10.94 25.49
N GLU A 167 14.00 -12.12 26.12
CA GLU A 167 15.03 -12.59 27.05
C GLU A 167 16.39 -12.78 26.36
N MET A 168 16.40 -13.10 25.05
CA MET A 168 17.60 -13.13 24.20
C MET A 168 18.11 -11.73 23.79
N GLY A 169 17.42 -10.66 24.17
CA GLY A 169 17.85 -9.27 23.98
C GLY A 169 17.23 -8.56 22.78
N HIS A 170 16.26 -9.15 22.08
CA HIS A 170 15.52 -8.46 21.03
C HIS A 170 14.51 -7.47 21.63
N SER A 171 14.24 -6.38 20.93
CA SER A 171 13.14 -5.49 21.35
C SER A 171 11.81 -6.23 21.23
N GLY A 172 10.83 -5.92 22.09
CA GLY A 172 9.52 -6.58 22.04
C GLY A 172 8.85 -6.50 20.66
N ARG A 173 9.06 -5.40 19.93
CA ARG A 173 8.58 -5.27 18.56
C ARG A 173 9.31 -6.17 17.58
N THR A 174 10.63 -6.27 17.67
CA THR A 174 11.43 -7.14 16.80
C THR A 174 11.10 -8.61 17.05
N ALA A 175 10.90 -8.99 18.32
CA ALA A 175 10.44 -10.31 18.73
C ALA A 175 9.06 -10.64 18.13
N ALA A 176 8.08 -9.73 18.29
CA ALA A 176 6.76 -9.87 17.67
C ALA A 176 6.83 -10.00 16.14
N SER A 177 7.72 -9.26 15.49
CA SER A 177 7.96 -9.38 14.05
C SER A 177 8.51 -10.75 13.68
N ALA A 178 9.50 -11.29 14.40
CA ALA A 178 10.05 -12.61 14.11
C ALA A 178 9.00 -13.72 14.21
N VAL A 179 8.23 -13.76 15.31
CA VAL A 179 7.16 -14.74 15.53
C VAL A 179 6.11 -14.66 14.42
N ARG A 180 5.66 -13.44 14.10
CA ARG A 180 4.69 -13.20 13.02
C ARG A 180 5.21 -13.63 11.66
N SER A 181 6.48 -13.35 11.38
CA SER A 181 7.14 -13.74 10.14
C SER A 181 7.11 -15.26 9.95
N ILE A 182 7.44 -16.01 11.00
CA ILE A 182 7.40 -17.48 10.97
C ILE A 182 5.97 -17.96 10.74
N GLY A 183 5.00 -17.40 11.45
CA GLY A 183 3.59 -17.80 11.31
C GLY A 183 3.00 -17.57 9.92
N ILE A 184 3.44 -16.52 9.21
CA ILE A 184 2.89 -16.14 7.90
C ILE A 184 3.73 -16.70 6.74
N TYR A 185 5.04 -16.55 6.82
CA TYR A 185 5.97 -16.83 5.72
C TYR A 185 6.79 -18.09 5.93
N GLY A 186 6.77 -18.68 7.14
CA GLY A 186 7.64 -19.80 7.48
C GLY A 186 9.12 -19.43 7.33
N GLN A 187 9.84 -20.19 6.52
CA GLN A 187 11.25 -19.93 6.24
C GLN A 187 11.40 -18.95 5.07
N VAL A 188 11.96 -17.78 5.37
CA VAL A 188 12.15 -16.68 4.42
C VAL A 188 13.55 -16.76 3.83
N ASP A 189 13.67 -16.60 2.51
CA ASP A 189 14.97 -16.39 1.87
C ASP A 189 15.48 -14.98 2.20
N LEU A 190 16.54 -14.92 3.00
CA LEU A 190 17.11 -13.68 3.48
C LEU A 190 18.18 -13.10 2.52
N GLU A 191 18.62 -13.85 1.51
CA GLU A 191 19.72 -13.38 0.64
C GLU A 191 19.38 -12.13 -0.17
N PRO A 192 18.19 -11.99 -0.80
CA PRO A 192 17.83 -10.77 -1.51
C PRO A 192 17.85 -9.53 -0.60
N ILE A 193 17.34 -9.67 0.63
CA ILE A 193 17.29 -8.58 1.61
C ILE A 193 18.70 -8.23 2.09
N LYS A 194 19.53 -9.23 2.43
CA LYS A 194 20.93 -8.99 2.83
C LYS A 194 21.74 -8.34 1.71
N LYS A 195 21.52 -8.74 0.46
CA LYS A 195 22.15 -8.11 -0.70
C LYS A 195 21.70 -6.65 -0.81
N GLY A 196 20.40 -6.37 -0.69
CA GLY A 196 19.88 -5.00 -0.69
C GLY A 196 20.49 -4.12 0.40
N ILE A 197 20.68 -4.66 1.62
CA ILE A 197 21.37 -3.93 2.70
C ILE A 197 22.82 -3.61 2.32
N ARG A 198 23.55 -4.58 1.74
CA ARG A 198 24.94 -4.37 1.27
C ARG A 198 24.99 -3.28 0.21
N ASP A 199 24.20 -3.42 -0.85
CA ASP A 199 24.13 -2.45 -1.96
C ASP A 199 23.79 -1.03 -1.44
N ALA A 200 22.89 -0.93 -0.46
CA ALA A 200 22.53 0.35 0.14
C ALA A 200 23.66 0.96 0.99
N LEU A 201 24.37 0.15 1.76
CA LEU A 201 25.50 0.64 2.56
C LEU A 201 26.72 0.98 1.69
N ASP A 202 26.96 0.24 0.62
CA ASP A 202 28.01 0.54 -0.36
C ASP A 202 27.78 1.92 -0.99
N LEU A 203 26.53 2.25 -1.35
CA LEU A 203 26.17 3.60 -1.84
C LEU A 203 26.54 4.72 -0.83
N VAL A 204 26.36 4.46 0.46
CA VAL A 204 26.71 5.42 1.52
C VAL A 204 28.23 5.55 1.66
N LEU A 205 28.96 4.44 1.59
CA LEU A 205 30.44 4.42 1.70
C LEU A 205 31.13 5.07 0.50
N GLU A 206 30.58 4.88 -0.70
CA GLU A 206 31.07 5.49 -1.94
C GLU A 206 30.74 7.00 -2.00
N GLY A 207 29.94 7.50 -1.06
CA GLY A 207 29.53 8.90 -1.02
C GLY A 207 28.65 9.31 -2.19
N GLY A 208 27.95 8.33 -2.81
CA GLY A 208 27.28 8.43 -4.11
C GLY A 208 26.44 9.69 -4.25
N GLY A 209 27.07 10.73 -4.81
CA GLY A 209 26.45 11.98 -5.18
C GLY A 209 25.83 11.85 -6.55
N GLU A 210 24.52 12.02 -6.62
CA GLU A 210 23.71 12.24 -7.83
C GLU A 210 23.59 11.09 -8.84
N SER A 211 24.53 10.15 -8.91
CA SER A 211 24.41 8.96 -9.74
C SER A 211 24.17 7.74 -8.86
N LEU A 212 22.91 7.28 -8.78
CA LEU A 212 22.72 5.83 -8.85
C LEU A 212 23.48 5.40 -10.11
N GLY A 213 24.41 4.46 -10.04
CA GLY A 213 25.12 3.94 -11.22
C GLY A 213 24.14 3.48 -12.32
N GLU A 214 24.64 2.91 -13.43
CA GLU A 214 23.75 2.41 -14.49
C GLU A 214 22.57 1.63 -13.91
N LEU A 215 21.40 2.24 -14.02
CA LEU A 215 20.17 1.73 -13.44
C LEU A 215 19.93 0.36 -14.07
N PRO A 216 19.85 -0.73 -13.28
CA PRO A 216 19.33 -1.98 -13.81
C PRO A 216 17.99 -1.68 -14.48
N LYS A 217 17.88 -2.00 -15.77
CA LYS A 217 16.60 -2.09 -16.46
C LYS A 217 15.85 -3.22 -15.78
N MET A 218 15.06 -2.91 -14.78
CA MET A 218 14.00 -3.81 -14.35
C MET A 218 12.83 -3.60 -15.30
N GLU A 219 12.20 -4.72 -15.69
CA GLU A 219 10.91 -4.71 -16.36
C GLU A 219 10.00 -3.75 -15.62
N SER A 220 9.26 -2.94 -16.38
CA SER A 220 8.25 -2.02 -15.87
C SER A 220 7.51 -2.70 -14.74
N GLY A 221 7.77 -2.24 -13.51
CA GLY A 221 6.98 -2.62 -12.37
C GLY A 221 5.52 -2.43 -12.76
N PRO A 222 4.62 -3.32 -12.36
CA PRO A 222 3.30 -3.35 -12.95
C PRO A 222 2.67 -1.97 -12.83
N SER A 223 2.46 -1.33 -13.97
CA SER A 223 1.37 -0.38 -14.05
C SER A 223 0.15 -1.14 -13.57
N PRO A 224 -0.77 -0.51 -12.82
CA PRO A 224 -2.14 -0.76 -13.16
C PRO A 224 -2.16 -0.34 -14.64
N LYS A 225 -1.96 -1.32 -15.54
CA LYS A 225 -2.99 -1.48 -16.53
C LYS A 225 -4.22 -1.49 -15.64
N GLU A 226 -4.92 -0.38 -15.66
CA GLU A 226 -6.33 -0.49 -15.84
C GLU A 226 -6.52 -1.82 -16.59
N ALA A 227 -6.96 -2.86 -15.86
CA ALA A 227 -8.17 -3.47 -16.33
C ALA A 227 -8.97 -2.26 -16.80
N GLU A 228 -9.17 -2.12 -18.10
CA GLU A 228 -10.35 -1.43 -18.57
C GLU A 228 -11.42 -2.00 -17.65
N LYS A 229 -11.69 -1.28 -16.56
CA LYS A 229 -12.78 -1.57 -15.68
C LYS A 229 -13.86 -1.17 -16.64
N GLU A 230 -14.38 -2.17 -17.35
CA GLU A 230 -15.61 -2.02 -18.07
C GLU A 230 -16.49 -1.29 -17.08
N LYS A 231 -16.78 -0.02 -17.38
CA LYS A 231 -17.84 0.68 -16.68
C LYS A 231 -18.98 -0.32 -16.63
N PRO A 232 -19.68 -0.47 -15.49
CA PRO A 232 -20.85 -1.33 -15.45
C PRO A 232 -21.64 -1.03 -16.73
N GLY A 233 -21.79 -2.03 -17.59
CA GLY A 233 -22.44 -1.82 -18.89
C GLY A 233 -23.77 -1.10 -18.62
N ALA A 234 -24.23 -0.23 -19.52
CA ALA A 234 -25.45 0.55 -19.28
C ALA A 234 -26.62 -0.33 -18.75
N GLU A 235 -26.67 -1.60 -19.18
CA GLU A 235 -27.57 -2.64 -18.69
C GLU A 235 -27.43 -2.98 -17.19
N VAL A 236 -26.22 -3.08 -16.65
CA VAL A 236 -25.95 -3.35 -15.22
C VAL A 236 -26.39 -2.14 -14.38
N LYS A 237 -26.08 -0.93 -14.84
CA LYS A 237 -26.47 0.31 -14.17
C LYS A 237 -27.97 0.51 -14.10
N ASP A 238 -28.65 0.29 -15.23
CA ASP A 238 -30.11 0.30 -15.29
C ASP A 238 -30.72 -0.77 -14.36
N THR A 239 -30.08 -1.95 -14.30
CA THR A 239 -30.51 -3.05 -13.44
C THR A 239 -30.36 -2.73 -11.95
N VAL A 240 -29.23 -2.17 -11.53
CA VAL A 240 -28.98 -1.75 -10.14
C VAL A 240 -29.91 -0.62 -9.76
N PHE A 241 -30.10 0.39 -10.62
CA PHE A 241 -31.02 1.49 -10.36
C PHE A 241 -32.48 1.02 -10.24
N ALA A 242 -32.90 0.06 -11.06
CA ALA A 242 -34.20 -0.59 -10.95
C ALA A 242 -34.35 -1.37 -9.64
N ILE A 243 -33.31 -2.08 -9.18
CA ILE A 243 -33.31 -2.79 -7.89
C ILE A 243 -33.42 -1.79 -6.73
N ILE A 244 -32.67 -0.69 -6.76
CA ILE A 244 -32.74 0.37 -5.75
C ILE A 244 -34.19 0.88 -5.64
N LYS A 245 -34.86 1.13 -6.78
CA LYS A 245 -36.27 1.54 -6.78
C LYS A 245 -37.22 0.46 -6.27
N ALA A 246 -36.99 -0.81 -6.61
CA ALA A 246 -37.84 -1.92 -6.22
C ALA A 246 -37.72 -2.28 -4.73
N THR A 247 -36.55 -2.03 -4.13
CA THR A 247 -36.26 -2.29 -2.71
C THR A 247 -36.53 -1.07 -1.82
N MET A 248 -37.18 -0.02 -2.34
CA MET A 248 -37.52 1.19 -1.59
C MET A 248 -38.49 0.89 -0.43
N GLY A 249 -37.99 1.01 0.79
CA GLY A 249 -38.82 1.13 1.99
C GLY A 249 -39.18 2.59 2.30
N ASN A 250 -39.93 2.80 3.40
CA ASN A 250 -40.34 4.14 3.86
C ASN A 250 -39.16 5.12 4.09
N LYS A 251 -37.96 4.59 4.36
CA LYS A 251 -36.75 5.39 4.63
C LYS A 251 -35.72 5.36 3.50
N GLY A 252 -35.98 4.67 2.38
CA GLY A 252 -35.01 4.37 1.32
C GLY A 252 -34.77 2.87 1.19
N ALA A 253 -33.98 2.49 0.20
CA ALA A 253 -33.55 1.11 -0.01
C ALA A 253 -32.36 0.79 0.90
N LEU A 254 -32.45 -0.32 1.64
CA LEU A 254 -31.35 -0.77 2.49
C LEU A 254 -30.27 -1.41 1.62
N TYR A 255 -29.01 -1.06 1.90
CA TYR A 255 -27.86 -1.58 1.16
C TYR A 255 -27.80 -3.11 1.17
N ARG A 256 -28.18 -3.72 2.30
CA ARG A 256 -28.30 -5.18 2.44
C ARG A 256 -29.28 -5.78 1.43
N ASP A 257 -30.45 -5.18 1.26
CA ASP A 257 -31.50 -5.71 0.38
C ASP A 257 -31.10 -5.54 -1.09
N ILE A 258 -30.40 -4.45 -1.40
CA ILE A 258 -29.82 -4.21 -2.74
C ILE A 258 -28.77 -5.29 -3.06
N ILE A 259 -27.88 -5.63 -2.11
CA ILE A 259 -26.90 -6.72 -2.29
C ILE A 259 -27.59 -8.05 -2.58
N GLU A 260 -28.60 -8.41 -1.78
CA GLU A 260 -29.31 -9.69 -1.92
C GLU A 260 -30.02 -9.79 -3.28
N GLU A 261 -30.63 -8.72 -3.79
CA GLU A 261 -31.29 -8.68 -5.09
C GLU A 261 -30.32 -8.59 -6.28
N CYS A 262 -29.19 -7.89 -6.12
CA CYS A 262 -28.15 -7.81 -7.17
C CYS A 262 -27.44 -9.15 -7.35
N ALA A 263 -27.17 -9.86 -6.26
CA ALA A 263 -26.57 -11.20 -6.31
C ALA A 263 -27.46 -12.22 -7.06
N LYS A 264 -28.79 -12.12 -6.92
CA LYS A 264 -29.75 -12.96 -7.69
C LYS A 264 -29.69 -12.71 -9.20
N LYS A 265 -29.23 -11.53 -9.61
CA LYS A 265 -29.05 -11.16 -11.02
C LYS A 265 -27.62 -11.34 -11.52
N GLY A 266 -26.76 -11.98 -10.72
CA GLY A 266 -25.37 -12.24 -11.10
C GLY A 266 -24.46 -11.02 -11.04
N ILE A 267 -24.89 -9.94 -10.38
CA ILE A 267 -24.09 -8.75 -10.13
C ILE A 267 -23.33 -8.99 -8.82
N ASP A 268 -22.00 -9.06 -8.90
CA ASP A 268 -21.19 -9.26 -7.72
C ASP A 268 -21.06 -7.99 -6.87
N LYS A 269 -20.55 -8.13 -5.64
CA LYS A 269 -20.45 -7.03 -4.68
C LYS A 269 -19.56 -5.89 -5.17
N ILE A 270 -18.50 -6.20 -5.93
CA ILE A 270 -17.55 -5.22 -6.45
C ILE A 270 -18.23 -4.41 -7.55
N GLN A 271 -18.92 -5.09 -8.48
CA GLN A 271 -19.70 -4.45 -9.54
C GLN A 271 -20.82 -3.56 -8.97
N LEU A 272 -21.48 -4.02 -7.90
CA LEU A 272 -22.52 -3.26 -7.22
C LEU A 272 -21.99 -1.98 -6.56
N GLU A 273 -20.87 -2.07 -5.83
CA GLU A 273 -20.24 -0.92 -5.18
C GLU A 273 -19.82 0.14 -6.20
N GLU A 274 -19.24 -0.30 -7.32
CA GLU A 274 -18.86 0.59 -8.42
C GLU A 274 -20.08 1.25 -9.08
N THR A 275 -21.14 0.49 -9.33
CA THR A 275 -22.38 1.02 -9.93
C THR A 275 -23.09 2.00 -9.02
N ILE A 276 -23.14 1.73 -7.71
CA ILE A 276 -23.74 2.65 -6.72
C ILE A 276 -22.92 3.93 -6.62
N GLN A 277 -21.59 3.83 -6.62
CA GLN A 277 -20.73 5.00 -6.63
C GLN A 277 -20.95 5.86 -7.89
N GLU A 278 -21.10 5.23 -9.06
CA GLU A 278 -21.40 5.93 -10.31
C GLU A 278 -22.78 6.64 -10.26
N LEU A 279 -23.81 5.98 -9.73
CA LEU A 279 -25.14 6.59 -9.56
C LEU A 279 -25.13 7.75 -8.55
N LEU A 280 -24.27 7.70 -7.53
CA LEU A 280 -24.05 8.79 -6.57
C LEU A 280 -23.33 9.97 -7.23
N ASP A 281 -22.29 9.70 -8.01
CA ASP A 281 -21.49 10.71 -8.71
C ASP A 281 -22.32 11.45 -9.77
N GLU A 282 -23.25 10.75 -10.44
CA GLU A 282 -24.21 11.34 -11.38
C GLU A 282 -25.40 12.03 -10.71
N GLY A 283 -25.53 11.92 -9.38
CA GLY A 283 -26.65 12.49 -8.64
C GLY A 283 -28.00 11.83 -8.97
N LEU A 284 -28.00 10.57 -9.42
CA LEU A 284 -29.21 9.78 -9.65
C LEU A 284 -29.72 9.13 -8.36
N VAL A 285 -28.81 8.88 -7.41
CA VAL A 285 -29.12 8.44 -6.05
C VAL A 285 -28.33 9.27 -5.04
N TYR A 286 -28.76 9.25 -3.79
CA TYR A 286 -28.07 9.86 -2.66
C TYR A 286 -28.21 9.00 -1.41
N GLU A 287 -27.27 9.13 -0.49
CA GLU A 287 -27.20 8.35 0.75
C GLU A 287 -27.51 9.26 1.96
N PRO A 288 -28.78 9.41 2.38
CA PRO A 288 -29.15 10.24 3.53
C PRO A 288 -28.60 9.73 4.87
N THR A 289 -28.30 8.43 4.97
CA THR A 289 -27.73 7.78 6.14
C THR A 289 -26.95 6.57 5.66
N ILE A 290 -25.79 6.30 6.29
CA ILE A 290 -24.92 5.18 5.91
C ILE A 290 -25.74 3.87 5.84
N GLY A 291 -25.68 3.21 4.69
CA GLY A 291 -26.39 1.96 4.39
C GLY A 291 -27.83 2.13 3.88
N ILE A 292 -28.29 3.36 3.62
CA ILE A 292 -29.63 3.66 3.08
C ILE A 292 -29.48 4.51 1.82
N ILE A 293 -29.90 3.97 0.67
CA ILE A 293 -29.80 4.63 -0.63
C ILE A 293 -31.17 5.08 -1.08
N LYS A 294 -31.28 6.30 -1.60
CA LYS A 294 -32.50 6.84 -2.21
C LYS A 294 -32.24 7.33 -3.61
N PRO A 295 -33.11 7.05 -4.59
CA PRO A 295 -33.10 7.79 -5.85
C PRO A 295 -33.40 9.27 -5.57
N VAL A 296 -32.71 10.14 -6.29
CA VAL A 296 -32.96 11.59 -6.31
C VAL A 296 -34.27 11.88 -7.03
#